data_AF-A0A6J4UDY3-F1
#
_entry.id   AF-A0A6J4UDY3-F1
#
_cell.length_a   1.000
_cell.length_b   1.000
_cell.length_c   1.000
_cell.angle_alpha   90.00
_cell.angle_beta   90.00
_cell.angle_gamma   90.00
#
_symmetry.space_group_name_H-M   'P 1'
#
loop_
_entity.id
_entity.type
_entity.pdbx_description
1 polymer ?
#
loop_
_entity_poly.entity_id
_entity_poly.type
_entity_poly.pdbx_seq_one_letter_code
_entity_poly.pdbx_strand_id
1 'polypeptide(L)' 'GATPSPLSWPTGCRFHNRCPYVMEICQTTPPLLASVQGGERKVLGTTIEVRDGRRVACHLYPESTPGESL' A
#
# COMPACT_ATOMS: atom_id res chain seq x y z
N GLY A 1 -4.16 6.30 -17.09
CA GLY A 1 -2.93 6.92 -16.56
C GLY A 1 -1.74 6.58 -17.44
N ALA A 2 -0.81 7.52 -17.63
CA ALA A 2 0.36 7.40 -18.52
C ALA A 2 1.59 6.80 -17.81
N THR A 3 2.14 5.69 -18.32
CA THR A 3 3.25 4.95 -17.69
C THR A 3 4.48 5.85 -17.62
N PRO A 4 5.05 6.09 -16.42
CA PRO A 4 6.23 6.94 -16.31
C PRO A 4 7.43 6.29 -17.00
N SER A 5 8.37 7.11 -17.46
CA SER A 5 9.68 6.63 -17.91
C SER A 5 10.33 5.81 -16.78
N PRO A 6 10.96 4.66 -17.08
CA PRO A 6 11.70 3.87 -16.09
C PRO A 6 12.83 4.63 -15.38
N LEU A 7 13.25 5.79 -15.93
CA LEU A 7 14.29 6.65 -15.38
C LEU A 7 13.76 7.73 -14.40
N SER A 8 12.44 7.86 -14.28
CA SER A 8 11.79 8.91 -13.47
C SER A 8 10.76 8.29 -12.54
N TRP A 9 11.21 7.35 -11.70
CA TRP A 9 10.34 6.77 -10.68
C TRP A 9 9.94 7.83 -9.65
N PRO A 10 8.65 7.91 -9.29
CA PRO A 10 8.23 8.78 -8.21
C PRO A 10 8.87 8.35 -6.89
N THR A 11 9.18 9.33 -6.04
CA THR A 11 9.51 9.06 -4.64
C THR A 11 8.30 8.49 -3.91
N GLY A 12 8.54 7.72 -2.85
CA GLY A 12 7.46 7.10 -2.08
C GLY A 12 6.77 5.91 -2.77
N CYS A 13 5.46 5.79 -2.59
CA CYS A 13 4.64 4.73 -3.18
C CYS A 13 4.51 4.92 -4.69
N ARG A 14 4.97 3.94 -5.48
CA ARG A 14 4.95 4.00 -6.96
C ARG A 14 3.58 4.27 -7.60
N PHE A 15 2.50 4.08 -6.85
CA PHE A 15 1.12 4.27 -7.31
C PHE A 15 0.52 5.61 -6.89
N HIS A 16 1.21 6.46 -6.11
CA HIS A 16 0.64 7.65 -5.48
C HIS A 16 0.03 8.63 -6.50
N ASN A 17 0.57 8.72 -7.71
CA ASN A 17 0.08 9.60 -8.78
C ASN A 17 -1.20 9.09 -9.48
N ARG A 18 -1.66 7.87 -9.16
CA ARG A 18 -2.83 7.21 -9.75
C ARG A 18 -3.76 6.59 -8.73
N CYS A 19 -3.34 6.52 -7.47
CA CYS A 19 -4.11 5.93 -6.41
C CYS A 19 -5.24 6.89 -6.01
N PRO A 20 -6.52 6.48 -6.07
CA PRO A 20 -7.62 7.31 -5.58
C PRO A 20 -7.61 7.48 -4.04
N TYR A 21 -6.78 6.70 -3.34
CA TYR A 21 -6.63 6.71 -1.87
C TYR A 21 -5.23 7.19 -1.45
N VAL A 22 -4.63 8.07 -2.24
CA VAL A 22 -3.31 8.65 -1.92
C VAL A 22 -3.37 9.42 -0.61
N MET A 23 -2.34 9.26 0.22
CA MET A 23 -2.13 9.98 1.48
C MET A 23 -0.77 10.68 1.44
N GLU A 24 -0.50 11.60 2.35
CA GLU A 24 0.77 12.34 2.40
C GLU A 24 1.99 11.41 2.45
N ILE A 25 1.94 10.38 3.31
CA ILE A 25 2.99 9.36 3.43
C ILE A 25 3.29 8.64 2.10
N CYS A 26 2.29 8.48 1.24
CA CYS A 26 2.45 7.80 -0.05
C CYS A 26 3.35 8.59 -1.02
N GLN A 27 3.53 9.90 -0.83
CA GLN A 27 4.34 10.74 -1.73
C GLN A 27 5.83 10.74 -1.33
N THR A 28 6.12 10.42 -0.07
CA THR A 28 7.45 10.55 0.52
C THR A 28 8.07 9.21 0.89
N THR A 29 7.25 8.26 1.36
CA THR A 29 7.71 6.99 1.92
C THR A 29 7.22 5.82 1.07
N PRO A 30 8.11 4.89 0.66
CA PRO A 30 7.69 3.66 0.01
C PRO A 30 7.12 2.68 1.05
N PRO A 31 6.00 2.00 0.75
CA PRO A 31 5.50 0.94 1.62
C PRO A 31 6.43 -0.28 1.59
N LEU A 32 6.51 -1.01 2.71
CA LEU A 32 7.24 -2.26 2.82
C LEU A 32 6.41 -3.42 2.25
N LEU A 33 7.06 -4.40 1.65
CA LEU A 33 6.37 -5.61 1.22
C LEU A 33 6.13 -6.53 2.42
N ALA A 34 4.94 -6.46 3.00
CA ALA A 34 4.57 -7.16 4.23
C ALA A 34 3.58 -8.30 3.97
N SER A 35 3.62 -9.31 4.82
CA SER A 35 2.56 -10.32 4.91
C SER A 35 1.44 -9.78 5.77
N VAL A 36 0.20 -9.93 5.31
CA VAL A 36 -0.99 -9.53 6.06
C VAL A 36 -1.62 -10.75 6.72
N GLN A 37 -2.15 -10.56 7.92
CA GLN A 37 -2.86 -11.62 8.62
C GLN A 37 -4.10 -12.05 7.82
N GLY A 38 -4.34 -13.36 7.74
CA GLY A 38 -5.56 -13.88 7.15
C GLY A 38 -6.82 -13.61 7.99
N GLY A 39 -7.98 -13.70 7.35
CA GLY A 39 -9.30 -13.53 7.96
C GLY A 39 -10.10 -12.36 7.38
N GLU A 40 -11.17 -12.00 8.07
CA GLU A 40 -12.05 -10.92 7.68
C GLU A 40 -11.35 -9.56 7.82
N ARG A 41 -11.33 -8.77 6.74
CA ARG A 41 -10.74 -7.44 6.74
C ARG A 41 -11.66 -6.42 6.07
N LYS A 42 -11.87 -5.28 6.75
CA LYS A 42 -12.59 -4.14 6.18
C LYS A 42 -11.60 -3.22 5.45
N VAL A 43 -11.73 -3.15 4.13
CA VAL A 43 -10.92 -2.31 3.26
C VAL A 43 -11.85 -1.34 2.53
N LEU A 44 -11.68 -0.04 2.74
CA LEU A 44 -12.41 1.00 2.03
C LEU A 44 -13.95 0.86 2.08
N GLY A 45 -14.46 0.39 3.23
CA GLY A 45 -15.90 0.18 3.43
C GLY A 45 -16.42 -1.18 2.94
N THR A 46 -15.60 -2.00 2.29
CA THR A 46 -15.95 -3.37 1.90
C THR A 46 -15.28 -4.38 2.81
N THR A 47 -16.01 -5.41 3.22
CA THR A 47 -15.46 -6.56 3.95
C THR A 47 -15.00 -7.62 2.95
N ILE A 48 -13.75 -8.06 3.08
CA ILE A 48 -13.14 -9.12 2.26
C ILE A 48 -12.50 -10.19 3.14
N GLU A 49 -12.52 -11.42 2.66
CA GLU A 49 -11.73 -12.51 3.24
C GLU A 49 -10.31 -12.48 2.68
N VAL A 50 -9.33 -12.28 3.54
CA VAL A 50 -7.91 -12.28 3.20
C VAL A 50 -7.34 -13.66 3.48
N ARG A 51 -6.72 -14.27 2.46
CA ARG A 51 -6.00 -15.54 2.63
C ARG A 51 -4.72 -15.32 3.42
N ASP A 52 -4.37 -16.31 4.24
CA ASP A 52 -3.10 -16.32 4.94
C ASP A 52 -1.91 -16.27 3.96
N GLY A 53 -0.84 -15.59 4.36
CA GLY A 53 0.34 -15.38 3.52
C GLY A 53 0.15 -14.40 2.36
N ARG A 54 -1.00 -13.69 2.26
CA ARG A 54 -1.16 -12.59 1.30
C ARG A 54 -0.10 -11.52 1.56
N ARG A 55 0.57 -11.05 0.50
CA ARG A 55 1.57 -9.97 0.59
C ARG A 55 1.07 -8.68 -0.03
N VAL A 56 1.36 -7.56 0.62
CA VAL A 56 0.91 -6.23 0.22
C VAL A 56 2.03 -5.21 0.42
N ALA A 57 2.10 -4.22 -0.49
CA ALA A 57 2.95 -3.04 -0.37
C ALA A 57 2.06 -1.79 -0.53
N CYS A 58 1.33 -1.42 0.53
CA CYS A 58 0.35 -0.34 0.53
C CYS A 58 0.15 0.22 1.94
N HIS A 59 0.20 1.55 2.10
CA HIS A 59 0.03 2.21 3.39
C HIS A 59 -1.38 2.12 4.02
N LEU A 60 -2.37 1.60 3.29
CA LEU A 60 -3.66 1.24 3.90
C LEU A 60 -3.55 -0.02 4.80
N TYR A 61 -2.40 -0.68 4.78
CA TYR A 61 -2.08 -1.83 5.61
C TYR A 61 -0.97 -1.41 6.58
N PRO A 62 -1.24 -1.30 7.89
CA PRO A 62 -0.25 -0.85 8.87
C PRO A 62 1.00 -1.75 8.88
N GLU A 63 0.86 -3.04 8.59
CA GLU A 63 1.98 -3.99 8.47
C GLU A 63 2.99 -3.58 7.39
N SER A 64 2.54 -2.79 6.43
CA SER A 64 3.27 -2.30 5.27
C SER A 64 3.77 -0.86 5.43
N THR A 65 3.44 -0.18 6.55
CA THR A 65 3.83 1.21 6.80
C THR A 65 5.06 1.26 7.72
N PRO A 66 6.21 1.81 7.25
CA PRO A 66 7.39 1.97 8.09
C PRO A 66 7.10 2.81 9.34
N GLY A 67 7.50 2.30 10.52
CA GLY A 67 7.43 3.05 11.78
C GLY A 67 6.09 2.97 12.52
N GLU A 68 5.03 2.44 11.89
CA GLU A 68 3.85 1.96 12.62
C GLU A 68 4.13 0.52 13.08
N SER A 69 4.32 0.33 14.38
CA SER A 69 4.30 -1.01 14.97
C SER A 69 2.85 -1.39 15.24
N LEU A 70 2.47 -2.61 14.85
CA LEU A 70 1.19 -3.23 15.20
C LEU A 70 0.99 -3.30 16.72
#